data_AF-X6KSY0-F1
#
_entry.id   AF-X6KSY0-F1
#
_cell.length_a   1.000
_cell.length_b   1.000
_cell.length_c   1.000
_cell.angle_alpha   90.00
_cell.angle_beta   90.00
_cell.angle_gamma   90.00
#
_symmetry.space_group_name_H-M   'P 1'
#
loop_
_entity.id
_entity.type
_entity.pdbx_description
1 polymer ?
#
loop_
_entity_poly.entity_id
_entity_poly.type
_entity_poly.pdbx_seq_one_letter_code
_entity_poly.pdbx_strand_id
1 'polypeptide(L)' 'MLVIVGLIVAFILVAVFSNRRTRLCRWREQRGETGSQWMCIHCGARVDGQKATPPADCFRDSR' A
#
# COMPACT_ATOMS: atom_id res chain seq x y z
N MET A 1 30.17 19.87 7.84
CA MET A 1 28.97 19.98 8.72
C MET A 1 27.69 20.04 7.90
N LEU A 2 27.51 21.01 6.99
CA LEU A 2 26.31 21.11 6.13
C LEU A 2 26.03 19.84 5.31
N VAL A 3 27.06 19.22 4.72
CA VAL A 3 26.90 17.97 3.95
C VAL A 3 26.38 16.82 4.80
N ILE A 4 26.89 16.69 6.03
CA ILE A 4 26.48 15.64 6.97
C ILE A 4 25.02 15.86 7.41
N VAL A 5 24.67 17.11 7.73
CA VAL A 5 23.29 17.49 8.08
C VAL A 5 22.35 17.20 6.91
N GLY A 6 22.73 17.52 5.68
CA GLY A 6 21.94 17.23 4.48
C GLY A 6 21.69 15.73 4.28
N LEU A 7 22.71 14.89 4.50
CA LEU A 7 22.57 13.43 4.41
C LEU A 7 21.62 12.86 5.47
N ILE A 8 21.72 13.35 6.72
CA ILE A 8 20.83 12.92 7.80
C ILE A 8 19.38 13.30 7.47
N VAL A 9 19.15 14.53 7.02
CA VAL A 9 17.81 15.00 6.62
C VAL A 9 17.26 14.16 5.46
N ALA A 10 18.06 13.87 4.43
CA ALA A 10 17.66 13.03 3.32
C ALA A 10 17.24 11.62 3.78
N PHE A 11 18.00 11.01 4.70
CA PHE A 11 17.66 9.70 5.28
C PHE A 11 16.35 9.73 6.07
N ILE A 12 16.13 10.78 6.88
CA ILE A 12 14.89 10.95 7.64
C ILE A 12 13.70 11.10 6.70
N LEU A 13 13.83 11.93 5.66
CA LEU A 13 12.79 12.11 4.65
C LEU A 13 12.47 10.78 3.97
N VAL A 14 13.46 10.02 3.52
CA VAL A 14 13.22 8.69 2.93
C VAL A 14 12.58 7.74 3.94
N ALA A 15 12.97 7.75 5.21
CA ALA A 15 12.41 6.86 6.23
C ALA A 15 10.95 7.17 6.58
N VAL A 16 10.56 8.45 6.55
CA VAL A 16 9.19 8.93 6.83
C VAL A 16 8.31 8.80 5.59
N PHE A 17 8.80 9.21 4.41
CA PHE A 17 8.05 9.19 3.15
C PHE A 17 8.08 7.84 2.43
N SER A 18 8.98 6.92 2.79
CA SER A 18 8.89 5.53 2.32
C SER A 18 7.61 4.93 2.87
N ASN A 19 6.60 4.89 2.01
CA ASN A 19 5.25 4.46 2.30
C ASN A 19 5.24 3.01 2.81
N ARG A 20 5.40 2.81 4.13
CA ARG A 20 5.44 1.47 4.76
C ARG A 20 4.12 0.73 4.61
N ARG A 21 3.02 1.47 4.39
CA ARG A 21 1.66 0.93 4.40
C ARG A 21 1.37 0.06 3.19
N THR A 22 1.96 0.34 2.03
CA THR A 22 1.71 -0.44 0.80
C THR A 22 2.76 -1.52 0.54
N ARG A 23 3.95 -1.45 1.15
CA ARG A 23 5.08 -2.39 0.90
C ARG A 23 4.75 -3.86 1.12
N LEU A 24 3.85 -4.16 2.06
CA LEU A 24 3.46 -5.53 2.41
C LEU A 24 2.08 -5.92 1.89
N CYS A 25 1.35 -4.99 1.26
CA CYS A 25 0.00 -5.28 0.81
C CYS A 25 0.05 -6.23 -0.39
N ARG A 26 -0.45 -7.45 -0.18
CA ARG A 26 -0.61 -8.48 -1.21
C ARG A 26 -2.09 -8.65 -1.50
N TRP A 27 -2.52 -8.05 -2.59
CA TRP A 27 -3.91 -8.13 -3.06
C TRP A 27 -4.18 -9.49 -3.70
N ARG A 28 -5.25 -10.14 -3.27
CA ARG A 28 -5.79 -11.35 -3.86
C ARG A 28 -7.10 -11.02 -4.53
N GLU A 29 -7.20 -11.34 -5.81
CA GLU A 29 -8.46 -11.26 -6.54
C GLU A 29 -9.37 -12.41 -6.12
N GLN A 30 -10.58 -12.07 -5.70
CA GLN A 30 -11.69 -12.98 -5.51
C GLN A 30 -12.76 -12.64 -6.56
N ARG A 31 -12.82 -13.47 -7.60
CA ARG A 31 -13.71 -13.26 -8.73
C ARG A 31 -15.15 -13.56 -8.32
N GLY A 32 -16.03 -12.56 -8.40
CA GLY A 32 -17.48 -12.72 -8.30
C GLY A 32 -18.16 -12.66 -9.67
N GLU A 33 -19.46 -12.96 -9.71
CA GLU A 33 -20.26 -12.96 -10.94
C GLU A 33 -20.43 -11.55 -11.55
N THR A 34 -20.51 -10.50 -10.73
CA THR A 34 -20.79 -9.12 -11.16
C THR A 34 -19.64 -8.14 -10.92
N GLY A 35 -18.56 -8.58 -10.27
CA GLY A 35 -17.38 -7.77 -9.94
C GLY A 35 -16.26 -8.60 -9.32
N SER A 36 -15.05 -8.03 -9.22
CA SER A 36 -13.95 -8.67 -8.49
C SER A 36 -13.78 -8.00 -7.13
N GLN A 37 -13.83 -8.79 -6.08
CA GLN A 37 -13.47 -8.33 -4.74
C GLN A 37 -11.98 -8.53 -4.54
N TRP A 38 -11.30 -7.48 -4.11
CA TRP A 38 -9.88 -7.51 -3.80
C TRP A 38 -9.70 -7.57 -2.30
N MET A 39 -9.01 -8.62 -1.82
CA MET A 39 -8.70 -8.78 -0.40
C MET A 39 -7.19 -8.80 -0.19
N CYS A 40 -6.70 -7.96 0.72
CA CYS A 40 -5.30 -7.97 1.10
C CYS A 40 -5.04 -9.13 2.08
N ILE A 41 -4.13 -10.04 1.74
CA ILE A 41 -3.77 -11.20 2.57
C ILE A 41 -3.02 -10.77 3.84
N HIS A 42 -2.34 -9.63 3.82
CA HIS A 42 -1.51 -9.17 4.93
C HIS A 42 -2.29 -8.39 6.00
N CYS A 43 -3.21 -7.51 5.60
CA CYS A 43 -3.98 -6.67 6.53
C CYS A 43 -5.48 -7.00 6.60
N GLY A 44 -6.00 -7.82 5.67
CA GLY A 44 -7.42 -8.14 5.60
C GLY A 44 -8.32 -7.00 5.13
N ALA A 45 -7.75 -5.96 4.52
CA ALA A 45 -8.53 -4.94 3.82
C ALA A 45 -9.30 -5.56 2.65
N ARG A 46 -10.54 -5.14 2.42
CA ARG A 46 -11.39 -5.59 1.31
C ARG A 46 -11.88 -4.38 0.54
N VAL A 47 -11.81 -4.44 -0.78
CA VAL A 47 -12.31 -3.40 -1.66
C VAL A 47 -12.91 -4.05 -2.91
N ASP A 48 -14.08 -3.60 -3.31
CA ASP A 48 -14.69 -4.04 -4.55
C ASP A 48 -14.12 -3.21 -5.70
N GLY A 49 -13.74 -3.86 -6.80
CA GLY A 49 -13.06 -3.20 -7.90
C GLY A 49 -13.23 -3.92 -9.23
N GLN A 50 -12.55 -3.39 -10.24
CA GLN A 50 -12.54 -4.02 -11.56
C GLN A 50 -11.76 -5.33 -11.54
N LYS A 51 -12.22 -6.25 -12.39
CA LYS A 51 -11.55 -7.53 -12.63
C LYS A 51 -10.15 -7.27 -13.20
N ALA A 52 -9.17 -8.02 -12.70
CA ALA A 52 -7.76 -7.91 -13.08
C ALA A 52 -7.06 -6.55 -12.81
N THR A 53 -7.69 -5.60 -12.12
CA THR A 53 -7.05 -4.34 -11.69
C THR A 53 -6.83 -4.33 -10.17
N PRO A 54 -5.62 -4.66 -9.67
CA PRO A 54 -5.33 -4.60 -8.25
C PRO A 54 -5.31 -3.15 -7.74
N PRO A 55 -5.72 -2.89 -6.49
CA PRO A 55 -5.69 -1.56 -5.91
C PRO A 55 -4.25 -1.05 -5.71
N ALA A 56 -4.01 0.22 -6.07
CA ALA A 56 -2.69 0.85 -5.93
C ALA A 56 -2.36 1.22 -4.47
N ASP A 57 -3.39 1.49 -3.67
CA ASP A 57 -3.27 1.91 -2.28
C ASP A 57 -3.72 0.81 -1.31
N CYS A 58 -3.24 0.89 -0.06
CA CYS A 58 -3.64 -0.05 0.98
C CYS A 58 -4.80 0.49 1.82
N PHE A 59 -5.97 -0.12 1.67
CA PHE A 59 -7.24 0.26 2.31
C PHE A 59 -7.36 -0.29 3.75
N ARG A 60 -6.27 -0.29 4.53
CA ARG A 60 -6.29 -0.83 5.91
C ARG A 60 -7.16 -0.01 6.86
N ASP A 61 -7.07 1.31 6.75
CA ASP A 61 -7.73 2.25 7.67
C ASP A 61 -9.14 2.66 7.19
N SER A 62 -9.63 2.12 6.07
CA SER A 62 -10.99 2.38 5.56
C SER A 62 -12.03 1.38 6.09
N ARG A 63 -11.77 0.78 7.26
CA ARG A 63 -12.65 -0.18 7.93
C ARG A 63 -13.45 0.51 9.03
#